data_AF-A0A2A2C7S3-F1
#
_entry.id   AF-A0A2A2C7S3-F1
#
_cell.length_a   1.000
_cell.length_b   1.000
_cell.length_c   1.000
_cell.angle_alpha   90.00
_cell.angle_beta   90.00
_cell.angle_gamma   90.00
#
_symmetry.space_group_name_H-M   'P 1'
#
loop_
_entity.id
_entity.type
_entity.pdbx_description
1 polymer ?
#
loop_
_entity_poly.entity_id
_entity_poly.type
_entity_poly.pdbx_seq_one_letter_code
_entity_poly.pdbx_strand_id
1 'polypeptide(L)' 'EVDVVLLGPQVRFQKPEIEAVAQGKMPVAVIEMKDYGTMNGQAVLEFAMKLLQE' A
#
# COMPACT_ATOMS: atom_id res chain seq x y z
N GLU A 1 -9.94 8.73 9.66
CA GLU A 1 -8.57 8.20 9.87
C GLU A 1 -8.25 7.24 8.74
N VAL A 2 -6.97 6.92 8.54
CA VAL A 2 -6.52 6.01 7.49
C VAL A 2 -5.71 4.93 8.16
N ASP A 3 -6.11 3.68 7.98
CA ASP A 3 -5.45 2.54 8.62
C ASP A 3 -4.26 2.04 7.80
N VAL A 4 -4.28 2.18 6.48
CA VAL A 4 -3.21 1.70 5.57
C VAL A 4 -3.10 2.60 4.34
N VAL A 5 -1.87 2.80 3.85
CA VAL A 5 -1.60 3.51 2.59
C VAL A 5 -1.07 2.55 1.54
N LEU A 6 -1.74 2.49 0.40
CA LEU A 6 -1.31 1.74 -0.77
C LEU A 6 -0.92 2.69 -1.88
N LEU A 7 0.33 2.57 -2.34
CA LEU A 7 0.90 3.35 -3.43
C LEU A 7 0.80 2.57 -4.74
N GLY A 8 0.42 3.26 -5.81
CA GLY A 8 0.47 2.68 -7.14
C GLY A 8 1.91 2.35 -7.57
N PRO A 9 2.13 1.34 -8.42
CA PRO A 9 3.46 0.90 -8.83
C PRO A 9 4.28 2.02 -9.50
N GLN A 10 3.60 2.95 -10.18
CA GLN A 10 4.21 4.10 -10.86
C GLN A 10 4.84 5.13 -9.90
N VAL A 11 4.38 5.19 -8.64
CA VAL A 11 4.84 6.16 -7.64
C VAL A 11 5.59 5.50 -6.48
N ARG A 12 6.12 4.29 -6.70
CA ARG A 12 6.94 3.52 -5.73
C ARG A 12 8.03 4.36 -5.06
N PHE A 13 8.66 5.27 -5.80
CA PHE A 13 9.75 6.11 -5.31
C PHE A 13 9.34 7.04 -4.15
N GLN A 14 8.05 7.33 -3.99
CA GLN A 14 7.51 8.16 -2.90
C GLN A 14 7.33 7.37 -1.59
N LYS A 15 7.47 6.03 -1.61
CA LYS A 15 7.32 5.19 -0.41
C LYS A 15 8.15 5.69 0.79
N PRO A 16 9.44 6.02 0.66
CA PRO A 16 10.24 6.47 1.81
C PRO A 16 9.75 7.80 2.40
N GLU A 17 9.26 8.71 1.56
CA GLU A 17 8.71 10.00 1.99
C GLU A 17 7.40 9.80 2.75
N ILE A 18 6.50 8.97 2.20
CA ILE A 18 5.22 8.65 2.83
C ILE A 18 5.43 7.87 4.14
N GLU A 19 6.41 6.96 4.19
CA GLU A 19 6.79 6.25 5.43
C GLU A 19 7.31 7.22 6.50
N ALA A 20 8.08 8.24 6.12
CA ALA A 20 8.53 9.28 7.05
C ALA A 20 7.36 10.11 7.60
N VAL A 21 6.35 10.41 6.78
CA VAL A 21 5.12 11.10 7.20
C VAL A 21 4.25 10.21 8.08
N ALA A 22 4.15 8.92 7.76
CA ALA A 22 3.38 7.93 8.51
C ALA A 22 3.96 7.70 9.92
N GLN A 23 5.27 7.91 10.11
CA GLN A 23 5.95 7.75 11.40
C GLN A 23 5.70 6.37 12.06
N GLY A 24 5.47 5.33 11.25
CA GLY A 24 5.14 3.98 11.73
C GLY A 24 3.75 3.84 12.36
N LYS A 25 2.88 4.87 12.29
CA LYS A 25 1.49 4.80 12.78
C LYS A 25 0.58 3.99 11.88
N MET A 26 0.95 3.85 10.62
CA MET A 26 0.19 3.15 9.59
C MET A 26 1.16 2.48 8.60
N PRO A 27 0.87 1.24 8.17
CA PRO A 27 1.64 0.57 7.13
C PRO A 27 1.52 1.31 5.79
N VAL A 28 2.65 1.42 5.10
CA VAL A 28 2.75 1.99 3.76
C VAL A 28 3.33 0.93 2.84
N ALA A 29 2.58 0.55 1.82
CA ALA A 29 2.99 -0.49 0.88
C ALA A 29 2.73 -0.07 -0.57
N VAL A 30 3.37 -0.76 -1.50
CA VAL A 30 3.20 -0.54 -2.93
C VAL A 30 2.39 -1.70 -3.50
N ILE A 31 1.36 -1.39 -4.28
CA ILE A 31 0.55 -2.39 -4.96
C ILE A 31 1.41 -3.06 -6.04
N GLU A 32 1.31 -4.39 -6.12
CA GLU A 32 1.96 -5.15 -7.19
C GLU A 32 1.46 -4.71 -8.57
N MET A 33 2.40 -4.52 -9.52
CA MET A 33 2.06 -4.01 -10.85
C MET A 33 1.08 -4.93 -11.58
N LYS A 34 1.18 -6.23 -11.33
CA LYS A 34 0.25 -7.24 -11.86
C LYS A 34 -1.18 -6.94 -11.40
N ASP A 35 -1.41 -6.81 -10.09
CA ASP A 35 -2.75 -6.62 -9.55
C ASP A 35 -3.32 -5.24 -9.86
N TYR A 36 -2.46 -4.22 -9.91
CA TYR A 36 -2.84 -2.88 -10.37
C TYR A 36 -3.23 -2.89 -11.86
N GLY A 37 -2.46 -3.56 -12.71
CA GLY A 37 -2.68 -3.61 -14.16
C GLY A 37 -3.88 -4.46 -14.58
N THR A 38 -4.19 -5.52 -13.83
CA THR A 38 -5.37 -6.38 -14.08
C THR A 38 -6.62 -5.90 -13.32
N MET A 39 -6.55 -4.78 -12.60
CA MET A 39 -7.62 -4.27 -11.74
C MET A 39 -8.13 -5.31 -10.73
N ASN A 40 -7.22 -6.13 -10.20
CA ASN A 40 -7.54 -7.19 -9.26
C ASN A 40 -7.77 -6.62 -7.85
N GLY A 41 -8.93 -5.99 -7.64
CA GLY A 41 -9.28 -5.35 -6.38
C GLY A 41 -9.34 -6.31 -5.19
N GLN A 42 -9.66 -7.59 -5.42
CA GLN A 42 -9.69 -8.59 -4.36
C GLN A 42 -8.28 -8.85 -3.81
N ALA A 43 -7.29 -9.07 -4.68
CA ALA A 43 -5.91 -9.27 -4.23
C ALA A 43 -5.34 -8.02 -3.54
N VAL A 44 -5.67 -6.83 -4.04
CA VAL A 44 -5.25 -5.56 -3.42
C VAL A 44 -5.86 -5.40 -2.03
N LEU A 45 -7.14 -5.76 -1.85
CA LEU A 45 -7.82 -5.72 -0.57
C LEU A 45 -7.24 -6.75 0.41
N GLU A 46 -7.05 -8.00 -0.01
CA GLU A 46 -6.43 -9.04 0.82
C GLU A 46 -5.01 -8.65 1.26
N PHE A 47 -4.26 -8.00 0.37
CA PHE A 47 -2.95 -7.44 0.68
C PHE A 47 -3.04 -6.33 1.75
N ALA A 48 -3.97 -5.39 1.60
CA ALA A 48 -4.22 -4.34 2.59
C ALA A 48 -4.58 -4.92 3.97
N MET A 49 -5.45 -5.93 4.00
CA MET A 49 -5.90 -6.58 5.23
C MET A 49 -4.76 -7.30 5.95
N LYS A 50 -3.85 -7.94 5.20
CA LYS A 50 -2.66 -8.57 5.80
C LYS A 50 -1.74 -7.54 6.47
N LEU A 51 -1.54 -6.39 5.83
CA LEU A 51 -0.72 -5.31 6.40
C LEU A 51 -1.30 -4.71 7.68
N LEU A 52 -2.62 -4.73 7.84
CA LEU A 52 -3.30 -4.27 9.06
C LEU A 52 -3.28 -5.28 10.20
N GLN A 53 -2.96 -6.55 9.91
CA GLN A 53 -2.92 -7.64 10.88
C GLN A 53 -1.48 -7.96 11.36
N GLU A 54 -0.46 -7.32 10.79
CA GLU A 54 0.94 -7.34 11.25
C GLU A 54 1.24 -6.17 12.20
#